data_AF-A0A8I0KI26-F1
#
_entry.id   AF-A0A8I0KI26-F1
#
_cell.length_a   1.000
_cell.length_b   1.000
_cell.length_c   1.000
_cell.angle_alpha   90.00
_cell.angle_beta   90.00
_cell.angle_gamma   90.00
#
_symmetry.space_group_name_H-M   'P 1'
#
loop_
_entity.id
_entity.type
_entity.pdbx_description
1 polymer ?
#
loop_
_entity_poly.entity_id
_entity_poly.type
_entity_poly.pdbx_seq_one_letter_code
_entity_poly.pdbx_strand_id
1 'polypeptide(L)'
;MAVDLQQVIRFHPDALDVPGDPDRLRHGAEKLQDLVAELTDVGKRLREADAPQETRGPTVRAMSRVAGTLGQVLEADADQLSDLVELIRRQADRMTDALGTLDETRRRWRQARQDLRDQVGDLNEQAAREHREAERERAEHRERERAERRERERAERDRKGGGGGGGGADRDHERREPEPPTEASDLIKMADQQVLNQVEGPLRRLAGLEFTDRHGSVAIMLDGKADQIAERYRQTVQAIFDELVEALRGVNRLDNQLVEQLPRQRQAIAGPVKSGDDQSTPDPTRLSRPDDIASVGEELQDCARALDTAAERLQEIRLAIREGRLTPEDERIGSMNGFERTWKEHLQEVREDLNHARKASADIARELRELDERGAREVRRSFRNG
;
A
#
# COMPACT_ATOMS: atom_id res chain seq x y z
N MET A 1 17.95 -29.52 5.60
CA MET A 1 19.06 -29.00 4.77
C MET A 1 19.29 -27.57 5.20
N ALA A 2 20.51 -27.28 5.66
CA ALA A 2 20.92 -25.97 6.13
C ALA A 2 20.92 -24.99 4.96
N VAL A 3 20.21 -23.86 5.11
CA VAL A 3 20.42 -22.69 4.27
C VAL A 3 21.43 -21.85 5.05
N ASP A 4 22.67 -21.85 4.56
CA ASP A 4 23.70 -20.90 4.97
C ASP A 4 23.19 -19.49 4.69
N LEU A 5 22.69 -18.84 5.74
CA LEU A 5 22.35 -17.44 5.77
C LEU A 5 23.65 -16.63 5.81
N GLN A 6 24.20 -16.30 4.64
CA GLN A 6 25.08 -15.13 4.51
C GLN A 6 24.26 -13.87 4.78
N GLN A 7 24.07 -13.53 6.06
CA GLN A 7 23.44 -12.28 6.48
C GLN A 7 24.47 -11.15 6.40
N VAL A 8 24.39 -10.36 5.33
CA VAL A 8 25.09 -9.08 5.22
C VAL A 8 24.19 -7.99 5.81
N ILE A 9 24.56 -7.57 7.02
CA ILE A 9 23.85 -6.68 7.94
C ILE A 9 24.23 -5.21 7.65
N ARG A 10 23.35 -4.37 7.04
CA ARG A 10 23.58 -2.92 6.85
C ARG A 10 22.29 -2.11 6.71
N PHE A 11 22.05 -1.11 7.59
CA PHE A 11 21.17 0.03 7.25
C PHE A 11 21.82 0.73 6.05
N HIS A 12 21.24 0.55 4.87
CA HIS A 12 21.78 0.99 3.58
C HIS A 12 20.63 1.50 2.71
N PRO A 13 20.88 2.45 1.79
CA PRO A 13 19.88 2.88 0.81
C PRO A 13 19.08 1.73 0.17
N ASP A 14 19.77 0.68 -0.23
CA ASP A 14 19.17 -0.46 -0.94
C ASP A 14 18.44 -1.46 -0.04
N ALA A 15 18.52 -1.31 1.29
CA ALA A 15 17.86 -2.19 2.25
C ALA A 15 16.44 -1.73 2.60
N LEU A 16 16.05 -0.51 2.19
CA LEU A 16 14.68 -0.02 2.32
C LEU A 16 13.82 -0.66 1.26
N ASP A 17 12.80 -1.45 1.62
CA ASP A 17 11.84 -1.98 0.66
C ASP A 17 10.42 -1.65 1.12
N VAL A 18 9.64 -0.97 0.29
CA VAL A 18 8.26 -0.56 0.62
C VAL A 18 7.29 -1.61 0.07
N PRO A 19 6.49 -2.27 0.93
CA PRO A 19 5.50 -3.23 0.46
C PRO A 19 4.40 -2.57 -0.38
N GLY A 20 3.83 -3.36 -1.29
CA GLY A 20 2.75 -2.94 -2.18
C GLY A 20 3.19 -2.85 -3.64
N ASP A 21 2.24 -3.09 -4.54
CA ASP A 21 2.43 -3.06 -5.98
C ASP A 21 1.33 -2.18 -6.63
N PRO A 22 1.68 -0.99 -7.16
CA PRO A 22 0.69 -0.07 -7.72
C PRO A 22 0.03 -0.63 -8.99
N ASP A 23 0.73 -1.48 -9.75
CA ASP A 23 0.18 -2.09 -10.94
C ASP A 23 -0.83 -3.18 -10.58
N ARG A 24 -0.61 -3.89 -9.46
CA ARG A 24 -1.63 -4.80 -8.90
C ARG A 24 -2.87 -4.06 -8.43
N LEU A 25 -2.72 -2.88 -7.80
CA LEU A 25 -3.87 -2.04 -7.45
C LEU A 25 -4.64 -1.57 -8.69
N ARG A 26 -3.95 -1.12 -9.74
CA ARG A 26 -4.59 -0.72 -11.01
C ARG A 26 -5.34 -1.89 -11.64
N HIS A 27 -4.72 -3.06 -11.72
CA HIS A 27 -5.35 -4.28 -12.23
C HIS A 27 -6.58 -4.68 -11.40
N GLY A 28 -6.49 -4.56 -10.07
CA GLY A 28 -7.63 -4.78 -9.17
C GLY A 28 -8.78 -3.80 -9.43
N ALA A 29 -8.46 -2.52 -9.64
CA ALA A 29 -9.42 -1.48 -9.96
C ALA A 29 -10.08 -1.68 -11.33
N GLU A 30 -9.32 -2.12 -12.34
CA GLU A 30 -9.84 -2.46 -13.67
C GLU A 30 -10.85 -3.61 -13.60
N LYS A 31 -10.51 -4.71 -12.92
CA LYS A 31 -11.44 -5.83 -12.74
C LYS A 31 -12.67 -5.45 -11.92
N LEU A 32 -12.51 -4.59 -10.92
CA LEU A 32 -13.64 -4.09 -10.16
C LEU A 32 -14.53 -3.18 -11.02
N GLN A 33 -13.95 -2.39 -11.92
CA GLN A 33 -14.70 -1.60 -12.90
C GLN A 33 -15.48 -2.48 -13.89
N ASP A 34 -14.90 -3.60 -14.33
CA ASP A 34 -15.60 -4.57 -15.17
C ASP A 34 -16.80 -5.19 -14.44
N LEU A 35 -16.64 -5.51 -13.15
CA LEU A 35 -17.73 -5.97 -12.28
C LEU A 35 -18.82 -4.90 -12.15
N VAL A 36 -18.46 -3.63 -11.93
CA VAL A 36 -19.41 -2.49 -11.88
C VAL A 36 -20.22 -2.41 -13.18
N ALA A 37 -19.57 -2.53 -14.33
CA ALA A 37 -20.24 -2.49 -15.63
C ALA A 37 -21.22 -3.66 -15.80
N GLU A 38 -20.83 -4.87 -15.36
CA GLU A 38 -21.68 -6.06 -15.39
C GLU A 38 -22.91 -5.92 -14.47
N LEU A 39 -22.73 -5.45 -13.23
CA LEU A 39 -23.85 -5.20 -12.32
C LEU A 39 -24.80 -4.12 -12.86
N THR A 40 -24.27 -3.08 -13.50
CA THR A 40 -25.07 -2.04 -14.15
C THR A 40 -25.90 -2.60 -15.31
N ASP A 41 -25.31 -3.46 -16.15
CA ASP A 41 -26.03 -4.11 -17.26
C ASP A 41 -27.13 -5.04 -16.73
N VAL A 42 -26.83 -5.87 -15.73
CA VAL A 42 -27.83 -6.74 -15.08
C VAL A 42 -28.95 -5.90 -14.45
N GLY A 43 -28.60 -4.81 -13.75
CA GLY A 43 -29.57 -3.91 -13.14
C GLY A 43 -30.51 -3.28 -14.18
N LYS A 44 -29.95 -2.82 -15.30
CA LYS A 44 -30.72 -2.29 -16.42
C LYS A 44 -31.64 -3.35 -17.03
N ARG A 45 -31.12 -4.55 -17.32
CA ARG A 45 -31.91 -5.67 -17.85
C ARG A 45 -33.07 -6.05 -16.93
N LEU A 46 -32.87 -6.05 -15.62
CA LEU A 46 -33.93 -6.31 -14.66
C LEU A 46 -35.00 -5.20 -14.63
N ARG A 47 -34.62 -3.94 -14.83
CA ARG A 47 -35.60 -2.83 -14.98
C ARG A 47 -36.37 -2.90 -16.28
N GLU A 48 -35.75 -3.40 -17.33
CA GLU A 48 -36.35 -3.60 -18.66
C GLU A 48 -37.14 -4.92 -18.77
N ALA A 49 -37.00 -5.82 -17.78
CA ALA A 49 -37.65 -7.13 -17.75
C ALA A 49 -39.18 -6.99 -17.55
N ASP A 50 -39.89 -6.83 -18.65
CA ASP A 50 -41.33 -6.67 -18.68
C ASP A 50 -41.91 -7.13 -20.03
N ALA A 51 -43.13 -7.68 -20.01
CA ALA A 51 -43.82 -8.06 -21.23
C ALA A 51 -44.38 -6.81 -21.96
N PRO A 52 -44.79 -6.91 -23.24
CA PRO A 52 -45.45 -5.82 -23.95
C PRO A 52 -46.62 -5.25 -23.13
N GLN A 53 -46.76 -3.91 -23.04
CA GLN A 53 -47.81 -3.26 -22.22
C GLN A 53 -49.23 -3.77 -22.53
N GLU A 54 -49.45 -4.19 -23.78
CA GLU A 54 -50.71 -4.73 -24.28
C GLU A 54 -51.03 -6.15 -23.76
N THR A 55 -50.08 -6.87 -23.17
CA THR A 55 -50.27 -8.23 -22.67
C THR A 55 -50.01 -8.38 -21.17
N ARG A 56 -49.68 -7.28 -20.46
CA ARG A 56 -49.41 -7.27 -19.01
C ARG A 56 -50.65 -7.60 -18.18
N GLY A 57 -50.73 -8.85 -17.73
CA GLY A 57 -51.59 -9.23 -16.62
C GLY A 57 -50.97 -8.96 -15.24
N PRO A 58 -51.74 -9.18 -14.15
CA PRO A 58 -51.30 -8.90 -12.78
C PRO A 58 -49.99 -9.58 -12.36
N THR A 59 -49.77 -10.81 -12.81
CA THR A 59 -48.58 -11.62 -12.48
C THR A 59 -47.32 -11.01 -13.08
N VAL A 60 -47.36 -10.68 -14.38
CA VAL A 60 -46.24 -10.04 -15.08
C VAL A 60 -45.88 -8.72 -14.42
N ARG A 61 -46.87 -7.87 -14.08
CA ARG A 61 -46.62 -6.62 -13.35
C ARG A 61 -46.02 -6.83 -11.96
N ALA A 62 -46.36 -7.91 -11.27
CA ALA A 62 -45.74 -8.22 -9.98
C ALA A 62 -44.27 -8.62 -10.16
N MET A 63 -43.97 -9.46 -11.16
CA MET A 63 -42.60 -9.86 -11.49
C MET A 63 -41.75 -8.67 -11.90
N SER A 64 -42.22 -7.81 -12.82
CA SER A 64 -41.48 -6.63 -13.27
C SER A 64 -41.26 -5.61 -12.15
N ARG A 65 -42.15 -5.54 -11.14
CA ARG A 65 -41.90 -4.72 -9.94
C ARG A 65 -40.77 -5.27 -9.08
N VAL A 66 -40.72 -6.59 -8.87
CA VAL A 66 -39.63 -7.25 -8.13
C VAL A 66 -38.32 -7.09 -8.90
N ALA A 67 -38.34 -7.36 -10.20
CA ALA A 67 -37.19 -7.19 -11.10
C ALA A 67 -36.68 -5.75 -11.06
N GLY A 68 -37.56 -4.76 -11.23
CA GLY A 68 -37.18 -3.35 -11.17
C GLY A 68 -36.62 -2.91 -9.81
N THR A 69 -37.12 -3.48 -8.71
CA THR A 69 -36.57 -3.22 -7.37
C THR A 69 -35.16 -3.78 -7.22
N LEU A 70 -34.95 -5.04 -7.61
CA LEU A 70 -33.63 -5.66 -7.58
C LEU A 70 -32.65 -4.95 -8.54
N GLY A 71 -33.13 -4.49 -9.69
CA GLY A 71 -32.33 -3.72 -10.64
C GLY A 71 -31.85 -2.38 -10.05
N GLN A 72 -32.69 -1.69 -9.29
CA GLN A 72 -32.29 -0.48 -8.55
C GLN A 72 -31.24 -0.77 -7.47
N VAL A 73 -31.36 -1.90 -6.77
CA VAL A 73 -30.37 -2.32 -5.77
C VAL A 73 -29.02 -2.55 -6.45
N LEU A 74 -28.97 -3.31 -7.55
CA LEU A 74 -27.73 -3.59 -8.27
C LEU A 74 -27.06 -2.32 -8.85
N GLU A 75 -27.83 -1.33 -9.25
CA GLU A 75 -27.28 -0.04 -9.69
C GLU A 75 -26.70 0.78 -8.54
N ALA A 76 -27.38 0.81 -7.40
CA ALA A 76 -26.83 1.43 -6.20
C ALA A 76 -25.54 0.73 -5.74
N ASP A 77 -25.49 -0.60 -5.85
CA ASP A 77 -24.30 -1.40 -5.56
C ASP A 77 -23.16 -1.07 -6.54
N ALA A 78 -23.46 -0.93 -7.83
CA ALA A 78 -22.50 -0.53 -8.85
C ALA A 78 -21.91 0.87 -8.58
N ASP A 79 -22.74 1.83 -8.14
CA ASP A 79 -22.28 3.16 -7.73
C ASP A 79 -21.31 3.08 -6.54
N GLN A 80 -21.64 2.29 -5.51
CA GLN A 80 -20.76 2.08 -4.35
C GLN A 80 -19.42 1.45 -4.73
N LEU A 81 -19.44 0.45 -5.60
CA LEU A 81 -18.22 -0.18 -6.09
C LEU A 81 -17.42 0.76 -7.01
N SER A 82 -18.08 1.65 -7.75
CA SER A 82 -17.41 2.66 -8.56
C SER A 82 -16.64 3.68 -7.71
N ASP A 83 -17.20 4.09 -6.57
CA ASP A 83 -16.47 4.94 -5.60
C ASP A 83 -15.22 4.23 -5.06
N LEU A 84 -15.32 2.92 -4.81
CA LEU A 84 -14.20 2.09 -4.38
C LEU A 84 -13.12 1.98 -5.46
N VAL A 85 -13.51 1.81 -6.74
CA VAL A 85 -12.58 1.80 -7.89
C VAL A 85 -11.75 3.08 -7.92
N GLU A 86 -12.39 4.23 -7.79
CA GLU A 86 -11.71 5.53 -7.81
C GLU A 86 -10.75 5.70 -6.62
N LEU A 87 -11.12 5.18 -5.44
CA LEU A 87 -10.23 5.18 -4.28
C LEU A 87 -8.99 4.32 -4.52
N ILE A 88 -9.15 3.11 -5.08
CA ILE A 88 -8.05 2.20 -5.40
C ILE A 88 -7.09 2.82 -6.43
N ARG A 89 -7.63 3.45 -7.48
CA ARG A 89 -6.82 4.17 -8.49
C ARG A 89 -5.98 5.28 -7.85
N ARG A 90 -6.62 6.12 -7.02
CA ARG A 90 -5.92 7.18 -6.28
C ARG A 90 -4.84 6.63 -5.36
N GLN A 91 -5.08 5.48 -4.71
CA GLN A 91 -4.08 4.82 -3.88
C GLN A 91 -2.90 4.32 -4.74
N ALA A 92 -3.16 3.71 -5.89
CA ALA A 92 -2.13 3.25 -6.82
C ALA A 92 -1.24 4.39 -7.31
N ASP A 93 -1.82 5.53 -7.67
CA ASP A 93 -1.09 6.71 -8.12
C ASP A 93 -0.24 7.30 -6.99
N ARG A 94 -0.82 7.46 -5.80
CA ARG A 94 -0.07 7.89 -4.60
C ARG A 94 1.06 6.94 -4.24
N MET A 95 0.87 5.64 -4.42
CA MET A 95 1.92 4.66 -4.15
C MET A 95 3.02 4.70 -5.22
N THR A 96 2.67 4.98 -6.49
CA THR A 96 3.65 5.26 -7.55
C THR A 96 4.52 6.46 -7.18
N ASP A 97 3.90 7.56 -6.72
CA ASP A 97 4.62 8.76 -6.26
C ASP A 97 5.52 8.47 -5.05
N ALA A 98 5.04 7.67 -4.10
CA ALA A 98 5.81 7.29 -2.92
C ALA A 98 7.00 6.38 -3.28
N LEU A 99 6.85 5.46 -4.24
CA LEU A 99 7.95 4.63 -4.75
C LEU A 99 8.98 5.46 -5.51
N GLY A 100 8.55 6.44 -6.31
CA GLY A 100 9.45 7.42 -6.91
C GLY A 100 10.20 8.26 -5.85
N THR A 101 9.51 8.64 -4.78
CA THR A 101 10.12 9.33 -3.63
C THR A 101 11.14 8.44 -2.93
N LEU A 102 10.85 7.14 -2.75
CA LEU A 102 11.78 6.16 -2.20
C LEU A 102 13.06 6.08 -3.04
N ASP A 103 12.96 5.97 -4.36
CA ASP A 103 14.12 5.88 -5.24
C ASP A 103 14.99 7.15 -5.20
N GLU A 104 14.35 8.32 -5.14
CA GLU A 104 15.06 9.59 -4.96
C GLU A 104 15.70 9.68 -3.56
N THR A 105 15.02 9.20 -2.51
CA THR A 105 15.60 9.07 -1.16
C THR A 105 16.84 8.17 -1.17
N ARG A 106 16.78 7.01 -1.83
CA ARG A 106 17.94 6.11 -1.96
C ARG A 106 19.09 6.81 -2.67
N ARG A 107 18.81 7.53 -3.76
CA ARG A 107 19.81 8.30 -4.52
C ARG A 107 20.46 9.40 -3.67
N ARG A 108 19.65 10.26 -3.04
CA ARG A 108 20.13 11.37 -2.20
C ARG A 108 20.90 10.87 -0.98
N TRP A 109 20.49 9.74 -0.40
CA TRP A 109 21.23 9.13 0.70
C TRP A 109 22.59 8.56 0.28
N ARG A 110 22.67 7.90 -0.90
CA ARG A 110 23.97 7.49 -1.47
C ARG A 110 24.88 8.70 -1.70
N GLN A 111 24.34 9.81 -2.22
CA GLN A 111 25.08 11.05 -2.40
C GLN A 111 25.58 11.61 -1.06
N ALA A 112 24.71 11.75 -0.06
CA ALA A 112 25.09 12.25 1.26
C ALA A 112 26.19 11.40 1.92
N ARG A 113 26.16 10.07 1.73
CA ARG A 113 27.24 9.18 2.19
C ARG A 113 28.54 9.43 1.47
N GLN A 114 28.49 9.68 0.16
CA GLN A 114 29.68 10.00 -0.63
C GLN A 114 30.27 11.34 -0.20
N ASP A 115 29.43 12.37 -0.06
CA ASP A 115 29.85 13.70 0.40
C ASP A 115 30.50 13.64 1.80
N LEU A 116 29.98 12.79 2.70
CA LEU A 116 30.58 12.54 4.01
C LEU A 116 31.96 11.87 3.89
N ARG A 117 32.13 10.88 3.01
CA ARG A 117 33.45 10.26 2.78
C ARG A 117 34.45 11.26 2.23
N ASP A 118 34.04 12.09 1.29
CA ASP A 118 34.91 13.09 0.67
C ASP A 118 35.33 14.14 1.71
N GLN A 119 34.40 14.65 2.53
CA GLN A 119 34.70 15.60 3.60
C GLN A 119 35.62 15.02 4.70
N VAL A 120 35.43 13.76 5.07
CA VAL A 120 36.34 13.08 6.01
C VAL A 120 37.70 12.84 5.36
N GLY A 121 37.74 12.50 4.08
CA GLY A 121 38.98 12.40 3.30
C GLY A 121 39.79 13.70 3.30
N ASP A 122 39.13 14.82 3.00
CA ASP A 122 39.73 16.16 3.04
C ASP A 122 40.27 16.52 4.44
N LEU A 123 39.51 16.21 5.48
CA LEU A 123 39.92 16.41 6.88
C LEU A 123 41.15 15.56 7.22
N ASN A 124 41.17 14.31 6.77
CA ASN A 124 42.27 13.39 7.01
C ASN A 124 43.54 13.82 6.29
N GLU A 125 43.40 14.29 5.05
CA GLU A 125 44.51 14.87 4.29
C GLU A 125 45.07 16.13 4.95
N GLN A 126 44.19 17.01 5.45
CA GLN A 126 44.60 18.22 6.15
C GLN A 126 45.35 17.87 7.44
N ALA A 127 44.83 16.96 8.26
CA ALA A 127 45.50 16.48 9.46
C ALA A 127 46.88 15.87 9.15
N ALA A 128 46.98 15.09 8.06
CA ALA A 128 48.25 14.53 7.61
C ALA A 128 49.25 15.59 7.09
N ARG A 129 48.78 16.72 6.55
CA ARG A 129 49.64 17.86 6.17
C ARG A 129 50.14 18.59 7.41
N GLU A 130 49.25 18.92 8.34
CA GLU A 130 49.58 19.57 9.62
C GLU A 130 50.55 18.72 10.45
N HIS A 131 50.37 17.39 10.49
CA HIS A 131 51.31 16.48 11.14
C HIS A 131 52.69 16.52 10.50
N ARG A 132 52.77 16.47 9.16
CA ARG A 132 54.04 16.53 8.43
C ARG A 132 54.76 17.87 8.64
N GLU A 133 54.02 18.97 8.73
CA GLU A 133 54.58 20.29 9.04
C GLU A 133 55.09 20.36 10.49
N ALA A 134 54.31 19.89 11.44
CA ALA A 134 54.72 19.82 12.85
C ALA A 134 55.96 18.92 13.06
N GLU A 135 56.06 17.80 12.32
CA GLU A 135 57.26 16.94 12.35
C GLU A 135 58.50 17.64 11.80
N ARG A 136 58.34 18.44 10.73
CA ARG A 136 59.43 19.26 10.17
C ARG A 136 59.88 20.32 11.16
N GLU A 137 58.94 21.06 11.76
CA GLU A 137 59.26 22.06 12.79
C GLU A 137 59.95 21.43 14.00
N ARG A 138 59.51 20.24 14.44
CA ARG A 138 60.17 19.48 15.51
C ARG A 138 61.56 19.01 15.10
N ALA A 139 61.75 18.61 13.85
CA ALA A 139 63.07 18.23 13.32
C ALA A 139 64.02 19.42 13.29
N GLU A 140 63.56 20.58 12.79
CA GLU A 140 64.32 21.83 12.77
C GLU A 140 64.66 22.33 14.18
N HIS A 141 63.71 22.26 15.12
CA HIS A 141 63.96 22.62 16.51
C HIS A 141 65.04 21.72 17.13
N ARG A 142 64.96 20.40 16.92
CA ARG A 142 65.98 19.45 17.38
C ARG A 142 67.34 19.70 16.73
N GLU A 143 67.38 20.14 15.47
CA GLU A 143 68.63 20.48 14.79
C GLU A 143 69.26 21.77 15.33
N ARG A 144 68.45 22.82 15.55
CA ARG A 144 68.89 24.07 16.18
C ARG A 144 69.43 23.84 17.59
N GLU A 145 68.71 23.07 18.39
CA GLU A 145 69.13 22.72 19.75
C GLU A 145 70.45 21.92 19.77
N ARG A 146 70.63 20.99 18.82
CA ARG A 146 71.90 20.26 18.63
C ARG A 146 73.03 21.18 18.16
N ALA A 147 72.75 22.16 17.30
CA ALA A 147 73.73 23.14 16.84
C ALA A 147 74.18 24.07 17.98
N GLU A 148 73.23 24.60 18.75
CA GLU A 148 73.51 25.42 19.94
C GLU A 148 74.29 24.65 21.00
N ARG A 149 73.95 23.38 21.23
CA ARG A 149 74.71 22.52 22.15
C ARG A 149 76.15 22.31 21.68
N ARG A 150 76.37 22.06 20.39
CA ARG A 150 77.72 21.93 19.81
C ARG A 150 78.52 23.23 19.90
N GLU A 151 77.86 24.37 19.75
CA GLU A 151 78.50 25.68 19.88
C GLU A 151 78.89 25.99 21.34
N ARG A 152 78.01 25.67 22.30
CA ARG A 152 78.32 25.76 23.74
C ARG A 152 79.47 24.83 24.14
N GLU A 153 79.48 23.58 23.67
CA GLU A 153 80.58 22.63 23.92
C GLU A 153 81.92 23.10 23.30
N ARG A 154 81.89 23.81 22.16
CA ARG A 154 83.09 24.43 21.56
C ARG A 154 83.58 25.64 22.37
N ALA A 155 82.68 26.54 22.74
CA ALA A 155 82.99 27.72 23.55
C ALA A 155 83.50 27.35 24.96
N GLU A 156 83.04 26.22 25.51
CA GLU A 156 83.50 25.70 26.80
C GLU A 156 84.88 25.03 26.68
N ARG A 157 85.15 24.31 25.58
CA ARG A 157 86.49 23.77 25.25
C ARG A 157 87.54 24.86 25.08
N ASP A 158 87.18 26.00 24.51
CA ASP A 158 88.12 27.13 24.31
C ASP A 158 88.40 27.92 25.60
N ARG A 159 87.54 27.79 26.62
CA ARG A 159 87.70 28.48 27.92
C ARG A 159 88.40 27.66 29.00
N LYS A 160 88.46 26.33 28.89
CA LYS A 160 89.15 25.46 29.86
C LYS A 160 89.76 24.23 29.17
N GLY A 161 91.08 24.11 29.28
CA GLY A 161 91.74 22.82 29.16
C GLY A 161 91.30 21.90 30.30
N GLY A 162 90.59 20.83 29.95
CA GLY A 162 90.44 19.62 30.75
C GLY A 162 89.44 19.65 31.92
N GLY A 163 88.70 18.56 32.07
CA GLY A 163 87.95 18.22 33.28
C GLY A 163 86.53 17.77 32.99
N GLY A 164 86.25 16.48 33.14
CA GLY A 164 84.94 15.88 32.85
C GLY A 164 83.91 16.03 33.98
N GLY A 165 82.71 15.54 33.72
CA GLY A 165 81.72 15.29 34.76
C GLY A 165 80.26 15.47 34.33
N GLY A 166 79.61 14.36 34.01
CA GLY A 166 78.39 13.93 34.71
C GLY A 166 77.06 14.63 34.45
N GLY A 167 76.11 13.84 33.94
CA GLY A 167 74.80 13.68 34.57
C GLY A 167 73.71 14.67 34.15
N GLY A 168 72.77 14.19 33.33
CA GLY A 168 71.53 14.89 33.02
C GLY A 168 70.67 14.05 32.09
N ALA A 169 70.19 12.90 32.58
CA ALA A 169 69.12 12.16 31.95
C ALA A 169 67.80 12.86 32.28
N ASP A 170 67.40 13.81 31.43
CA ASP A 170 66.07 14.38 31.49
C ASP A 170 65.07 13.40 30.88
N ARG A 171 64.00 13.20 31.65
CA ARG A 171 62.96 12.22 31.40
C ARG A 171 62.18 12.60 30.15
N ASP A 172 62.10 11.65 29.22
CA ASP A 172 61.14 11.62 28.13
C ASP A 172 59.72 11.82 28.71
N HIS A 173 59.18 13.02 28.56
CA HIS A 173 57.75 13.20 28.61
C HIS A 173 57.17 12.58 27.33
N GLU A 174 56.48 11.45 27.48
CA GLU A 174 55.55 10.89 26.50
C GLU A 174 54.51 11.97 26.12
N ARG A 175 54.86 12.82 25.15
CA ARG A 175 53.92 13.66 24.45
C ARG A 175 53.15 12.72 23.53
N ARG A 176 51.92 12.39 23.94
CA ARG A 176 50.92 11.69 23.12
C ARG A 176 51.00 12.15 21.67
N GLU A 177 51.22 11.19 20.79
CA GLU A 177 51.04 11.31 19.35
C GLU A 177 49.61 11.81 19.08
N PRO A 178 49.40 12.73 18.12
CA PRO A 178 48.06 12.98 17.60
C PRO A 178 47.59 11.68 16.91
N GLU A 179 46.56 11.03 17.45
CA GLU A 179 45.97 9.84 16.82
C GLU A 179 45.51 10.16 15.39
N PRO A 180 45.70 9.23 14.43
CA PRO A 180 45.23 9.40 13.07
C PRO A 180 43.69 9.50 13.03
N PRO A 181 43.17 10.19 12.02
CA PRO A 181 41.80 10.70 12.03
C PRO A 181 40.78 9.63 11.65
N THR A 182 39.56 9.87 12.10
CA THR A 182 38.41 8.96 12.11
C THR A 182 38.16 8.27 10.76
N GLU A 183 37.89 6.95 10.77
CA GLU A 183 37.45 6.25 9.57
C GLU A 183 36.04 6.70 9.15
N ALA A 184 35.90 7.24 7.94
CA ALA A 184 34.62 7.69 7.39
C ALA A 184 33.53 6.59 7.45
N SER A 185 33.93 5.33 7.29
CA SER A 185 33.05 4.16 7.38
C SER A 185 32.41 4.01 8.76
N ASP A 186 33.14 4.31 9.84
CA ASP A 186 32.64 4.17 11.20
C ASP A 186 31.77 5.38 11.60
N LEU A 187 32.11 6.57 11.09
CA LEU A 187 31.26 7.75 11.15
C LEU A 187 29.90 7.52 10.47
N ILE A 188 29.92 6.97 9.26
CA ILE A 188 28.71 6.62 8.50
C ILE A 188 27.86 5.66 9.33
N LYS A 189 28.41 4.55 9.83
CA LYS A 189 27.68 3.57 10.66
C LYS A 189 27.04 4.20 11.90
N MET A 190 27.79 5.05 12.62
CA MET A 190 27.30 5.70 13.84
C MET A 190 26.14 6.66 13.53
N ALA A 191 26.31 7.51 12.52
CA ALA A 191 25.29 8.48 12.13
C ALA A 191 24.05 7.81 11.54
N ASP A 192 24.24 6.78 10.71
CA ASP A 192 23.18 5.93 10.16
C ASP A 192 22.33 5.28 11.27
N GLN A 193 22.95 4.73 12.31
CA GLN A 193 22.22 4.12 13.43
C GLN A 193 21.41 5.15 14.21
N GLN A 194 21.93 6.37 14.38
CA GLN A 194 21.21 7.45 15.06
C GLN A 194 20.01 7.92 14.26
N VAL A 195 20.14 8.05 12.94
CA VAL A 195 19.00 8.36 12.05
C VAL A 195 17.98 7.22 12.08
N LEU A 196 18.43 5.96 11.94
CA LEU A 196 17.54 4.79 12.02
C LEU A 196 16.70 4.80 13.30
N ASN A 197 17.32 5.05 14.47
CA ASN A 197 16.59 5.11 15.74
C ASN A 197 15.47 6.17 15.76
N GLN A 198 15.56 7.23 14.94
CA GLN A 198 14.55 8.28 14.84
C GLN A 198 13.46 7.94 13.81
N VAL A 199 13.82 7.30 12.69
CA VAL A 199 12.90 7.05 11.56
C VAL A 199 12.27 5.64 11.56
N GLU A 200 12.87 4.66 12.24
CA GLU A 200 12.39 3.26 12.31
C GLU A 200 10.94 3.18 12.81
N GLY A 201 10.65 3.86 13.93
CA GLY A 201 9.32 3.84 14.54
C GLY A 201 8.22 4.36 13.61
N PRO A 202 8.37 5.58 13.04
CA PRO A 202 7.44 6.11 12.03
C PRO A 202 7.29 5.19 10.81
N LEU A 203 8.38 4.72 10.21
CA LEU A 203 8.36 3.90 9.00
C LEU A 203 7.67 2.54 9.24
N ARG A 204 7.97 1.89 10.37
CA ARG A 204 7.32 0.63 10.75
C ARG A 204 5.81 0.80 10.97
N ARG A 205 5.40 1.89 11.63
CA ARG A 205 3.96 2.18 11.85
C ARG A 205 3.21 2.48 10.56
N LEU A 206 3.86 3.08 9.57
CA LEU A 206 3.18 3.57 8.36
C LEU A 206 3.08 2.53 7.26
N ALA A 207 4.10 1.68 7.12
CA ALA A 207 4.22 0.80 5.97
C ALA A 207 4.67 -0.62 6.35
N GLY A 208 4.62 -0.99 7.64
CA GLY A 208 5.10 -2.30 8.09
C GLY A 208 6.59 -2.52 7.81
N LEU A 209 7.34 -1.45 7.53
CA LEU A 209 8.75 -1.50 7.18
C LEU A 209 9.54 -2.11 8.32
N GLU A 210 10.08 -3.31 8.08
CA GLU A 210 11.00 -3.98 9.00
C GLU A 210 12.43 -3.79 8.51
N PHE A 211 13.23 -3.09 9.31
CA PHE A 211 14.66 -3.01 9.09
C PHE A 211 15.30 -4.24 9.73
N THR A 212 15.99 -5.03 8.91
CA THR A 212 16.47 -6.36 9.31
C THR A 212 17.63 -6.35 10.30
N ASP A 213 18.14 -5.20 10.74
CA ASP A 213 19.15 -5.19 11.80
C ASP A 213 19.35 -3.87 12.56
N ARG A 214 19.81 -4.00 13.80
CA ARG A 214 20.26 -2.92 14.70
C ARG A 214 21.76 -3.06 14.90
N HIS A 215 22.55 -2.09 14.45
CA HIS A 215 23.96 -2.06 14.79
C HIS A 215 24.15 -1.70 16.26
N GLY A 216 25.11 -2.35 16.93
CA GLY A 216 25.59 -1.92 18.24
C GLY A 216 26.18 -0.52 18.17
N SER A 217 25.92 0.31 19.18
CA SER A 217 26.47 1.66 19.27
C SER A 217 28.00 1.63 19.33
N VAL A 218 28.68 2.14 18.30
CA VAL A 218 30.13 2.37 18.32
C VAL A 218 30.36 3.76 18.93
N ALA A 219 31.03 3.81 20.07
CA ALA A 219 31.48 5.06 20.67
C ALA A 219 32.80 5.47 20.02
N ILE A 220 32.76 6.53 19.21
CA ILE A 220 33.96 7.14 18.61
C ILE A 220 34.16 8.49 19.30
N MET A 221 35.37 8.78 19.78
CA MET A 221 35.73 10.14 20.18
C MET A 221 36.02 10.95 18.92
N LEU A 222 35.18 11.94 18.66
CA LEU A 222 35.25 12.79 17.48
C LEU A 222 35.91 14.11 17.82
N ASP A 223 36.78 14.59 16.93
CA ASP A 223 37.29 15.95 16.97
C ASP A 223 36.20 16.92 16.48
N GLY A 224 36.21 18.17 16.94
CA GLY A 224 35.11 19.13 16.77
C GLY A 224 34.73 19.41 15.30
N LYS A 225 35.66 19.22 14.35
CA LYS A 225 35.37 19.30 12.90
C LYS A 225 34.69 18.04 12.36
N ALA A 226 35.12 16.86 12.80
CA ALA A 226 34.49 15.58 12.41
C ALA A 226 33.07 15.47 12.96
N ASP A 227 32.82 15.97 14.17
CA ASP A 227 31.49 16.08 14.76
C ASP A 227 30.54 16.97 13.93
N GLN A 228 31.01 18.12 13.46
CA GLN A 228 30.21 19.03 12.64
C GLN A 228 29.84 18.40 11.29
N ILE A 229 30.78 17.68 10.67
CA ILE A 229 30.56 16.97 9.41
C ILE A 229 29.54 15.83 9.62
N ALA A 230 29.68 15.05 10.69
CA ALA A 230 28.73 13.99 11.04
C ALA A 230 27.32 14.54 11.34
N GLU A 231 27.22 15.68 12.03
CA GLU A 231 25.94 16.33 12.31
C GLU A 231 25.24 16.83 11.04
N ARG A 232 25.97 17.45 10.10
CA ARG A 232 25.41 17.86 8.80
C ARG A 232 24.91 16.67 8.00
N TYR A 233 25.66 15.57 8.00
CA TYR A 233 25.21 14.32 7.37
C TYR A 233 23.90 13.84 8.01
N ARG A 234 23.81 13.77 9.35
CA ARG A 234 22.58 13.38 10.06
C ARG A 234 21.39 14.25 9.67
N GLN A 235 21.54 15.57 9.68
CA GLN A 235 20.48 16.51 9.32
C GLN A 235 20.03 16.32 7.87
N THR A 236 20.97 16.10 6.96
CA THR A 236 20.68 15.86 5.54
C THR A 236 19.90 14.56 5.36
N VAL A 237 20.36 13.47 5.96
CA VAL A 237 19.70 12.17 5.86
C VAL A 237 18.33 12.20 6.53
N GLN A 238 18.20 12.84 7.70
CA GLN A 238 16.91 13.03 8.38
C GLN A 238 15.90 13.77 7.48
N ALA A 239 16.29 14.89 6.87
CA ALA A 239 15.42 15.64 5.97
C ALA A 239 14.96 14.79 4.76
N ILE A 240 15.87 13.97 4.19
CA ILE A 240 15.54 13.05 3.10
C ILE A 240 14.50 12.00 3.55
N PHE A 241 14.61 11.47 4.78
CA PHE A 241 13.65 10.51 5.31
C PHE A 241 12.32 11.14 5.70
N ASP A 242 12.30 12.39 6.17
CA ASP A 242 11.07 13.11 6.51
C ASP A 242 10.17 13.27 5.25
N GLU A 243 10.77 13.54 4.09
CA GLU A 243 10.07 13.58 2.80
C GLU A 243 9.43 12.22 2.44
N LEU A 244 10.18 11.12 2.61
CA LEU A 244 9.67 9.77 2.38
C LEU A 244 8.54 9.41 3.35
N VAL A 245 8.70 9.76 4.63
CA VAL A 245 7.68 9.54 5.67
C VAL A 245 6.39 10.28 5.34
N GLU A 246 6.46 11.52 4.83
CA GLU A 246 5.26 12.26 4.38
C GLU A 246 4.59 11.62 3.16
N ALA A 247 5.38 11.15 2.18
CA ALA A 247 4.84 10.42 1.03
C ALA A 247 4.08 9.16 1.47
N LEU A 248 4.69 8.35 2.35
CA LEU A 248 4.07 7.13 2.90
C LEU A 248 2.87 7.42 3.80
N ARG A 249 2.87 8.52 4.56
CA ARG A 249 1.66 8.99 5.28
C ARG A 249 0.52 9.24 4.33
N GLY A 250 0.79 9.84 3.17
CA GLY A 250 -0.19 10.08 2.13
C GLY A 250 -0.84 8.80 1.61
N VAL A 251 -0.04 7.75 1.39
CA VAL A 251 -0.52 6.42 0.95
C VAL A 251 -1.31 5.74 2.06
N ASN A 252 -0.77 5.71 3.29
CA ASN A 252 -1.42 5.06 4.43
C ASN A 252 -2.79 5.70 4.77
N ARG A 253 -2.95 7.03 4.63
CA ARG A 253 -4.27 7.66 4.80
C ARG A 253 -5.31 7.12 3.81
N LEU A 254 -4.93 6.95 2.55
CA LEU A 254 -5.83 6.36 1.53
C LEU A 254 -6.07 4.88 1.79
N ASP A 255 -5.04 4.14 2.21
CA ASP A 255 -5.18 2.74 2.57
C ASP A 255 -6.18 2.54 3.72
N ASN A 256 -6.13 3.38 4.76
CA ASN A 256 -7.11 3.35 5.84
C ASN A 256 -8.53 3.70 5.36
N GLN A 257 -8.67 4.67 4.46
CA GLN A 257 -9.96 4.98 3.84
C GLN A 257 -10.50 3.80 3.04
N LEU A 258 -9.62 3.06 2.34
CA LEU A 258 -9.99 1.86 1.61
C LEU A 258 -10.52 0.81 2.58
N VAL A 259 -9.82 0.55 3.69
CA VAL A 259 -10.27 -0.39 4.73
C VAL A 259 -11.64 -0.02 5.28
N GLU A 260 -11.87 1.26 5.56
CA GLU A 260 -13.15 1.75 6.08
C GLU A 260 -14.31 1.54 5.09
N GLN A 261 -14.04 1.63 3.78
CA GLN A 261 -15.05 1.40 2.73
C GLN A 261 -15.18 -0.07 2.33
N LEU A 262 -14.20 -0.92 2.63
CA LEU A 262 -14.13 -2.29 2.11
C LEU A 262 -15.12 -3.29 2.71
N PRO A 263 -15.68 -3.16 3.94
CA PRO A 263 -17.15 -3.26 4.08
C PRO A 263 -17.75 -2.81 5.44
N ARG A 264 -18.79 -1.94 5.44
CA ARG A 264 -19.93 -1.99 6.38
C ARG A 264 -21.16 -1.28 5.80
N GLN A 265 -22.09 -2.02 5.20
CA GLN A 265 -23.47 -1.51 5.12
C GLN A 265 -24.49 -2.58 5.52
N ARG A 266 -24.92 -2.47 6.78
CA ARG A 266 -26.23 -2.94 7.27
C ARG A 266 -27.38 -2.02 6.81
N GLN A 267 -27.20 -1.21 5.78
CA GLN A 267 -28.28 -0.42 5.19
C GLN A 267 -28.77 -1.21 3.97
N ALA A 268 -29.51 -2.30 4.17
CA ALA A 268 -30.97 -2.24 4.21
C ALA A 268 -31.52 -1.37 3.07
N ILE A 269 -31.69 -1.96 1.89
CA ILE A 269 -32.54 -1.37 0.85
C ILE A 269 -33.57 -2.41 0.41
N ALA A 270 -34.53 -2.66 1.30
CA ALA A 270 -35.90 -2.97 0.93
C ALA A 270 -36.79 -1.86 1.51
N GLY A 271 -36.51 -0.62 1.14
CA GLY A 271 -37.46 0.46 1.35
C GLY A 271 -38.62 0.28 0.36
N PRO A 272 -39.89 0.29 0.81
CA PRO A 272 -41.02 0.19 -0.11
C PRO A 272 -40.94 1.38 -1.08
N VAL A 273 -40.73 1.09 -2.37
CA VAL A 273 -40.78 2.09 -3.43
C VAL A 273 -42.12 2.82 -3.33
N LYS A 274 -42.08 4.13 -3.08
CA LYS A 274 -43.27 4.99 -3.20
C LYS A 274 -43.71 4.92 -4.66
N SER A 275 -44.91 4.37 -4.84
CA SER A 275 -45.67 4.38 -6.08
C SER A 275 -45.67 5.77 -6.69
N GLY A 276 -44.92 5.93 -7.79
CA GLY A 276 -45.15 7.01 -8.73
C GLY A 276 -46.49 6.76 -9.39
N ASP A 277 -47.47 7.60 -9.09
CA ASP A 277 -48.74 7.70 -9.79
C ASP A 277 -48.48 8.10 -11.24
N ASP A 278 -48.28 7.12 -12.12
CA ASP A 278 -48.60 7.29 -13.52
C ASP A 278 -48.83 5.93 -14.19
N GLN A 279 -50.04 5.78 -14.71
CA GLN A 279 -50.56 4.80 -15.69
C GLN A 279 -51.80 4.06 -15.19
N SER A 280 -52.95 4.53 -15.70
CA SER A 280 -54.22 3.80 -15.91
C SER A 280 -54.53 2.66 -14.94
N THR A 281 -55.58 2.84 -14.13
CA THR A 281 -56.21 1.79 -13.33
C THR A 281 -56.23 0.47 -14.12
N PRO A 282 -55.49 -0.56 -13.67
CA PRO A 282 -55.41 -1.82 -14.38
C PRO A 282 -56.79 -2.42 -14.58
N ASP A 283 -57.11 -2.87 -15.79
CA ASP A 283 -58.30 -3.70 -16.01
C ASP A 283 -58.09 -5.02 -15.23
N PRO A 284 -58.82 -5.27 -14.13
CA PRO A 284 -58.64 -6.45 -13.29
C PRO A 284 -59.09 -7.73 -13.99
N THR A 285 -59.74 -7.62 -15.16
CA THR A 285 -60.21 -8.76 -15.97
C THR A 285 -59.15 -9.29 -16.93
N ARG A 286 -58.03 -8.57 -17.12
CA ARG A 286 -56.96 -8.96 -18.05
C ARG A 286 -56.04 -9.99 -17.40
N LEU A 287 -56.17 -11.26 -17.80
CA LEU A 287 -55.32 -12.35 -17.32
C LEU A 287 -53.91 -12.27 -17.93
N SER A 288 -52.89 -12.61 -17.14
CA SER A 288 -51.52 -12.79 -17.62
C SER A 288 -51.45 -14.01 -18.52
N ARG A 289 -50.88 -13.91 -19.72
CA ARG A 289 -50.70 -15.10 -20.56
C ARG A 289 -49.53 -15.94 -20.02
N PRO A 290 -49.63 -17.28 -20.03
CA PRO A 290 -48.55 -18.15 -19.60
C PRO A 290 -47.22 -17.90 -20.32
N ASP A 291 -47.26 -17.52 -21.60
CA ASP A 291 -46.05 -17.30 -22.40
C ASP A 291 -45.35 -15.97 -22.05
N ASP A 292 -46.11 -14.92 -21.72
CA ASP A 292 -45.54 -13.67 -21.20
C ASP A 292 -44.86 -13.89 -19.84
N ILE A 293 -45.48 -14.70 -18.97
CA ILE A 293 -44.91 -15.06 -17.66
C ILE A 293 -43.62 -15.86 -17.84
N ALA A 294 -43.60 -16.80 -18.79
CA ALA A 294 -42.43 -17.61 -19.10
C ALA A 294 -41.27 -16.74 -19.63
N SER A 295 -41.56 -15.79 -20.55
CA SER A 295 -40.57 -14.88 -21.11
C SER A 295 -39.86 -14.05 -20.03
N VAL A 296 -40.63 -13.40 -19.14
CA VAL A 296 -40.03 -12.63 -18.02
C VAL A 296 -39.27 -13.58 -17.08
N GLY A 297 -39.77 -14.79 -16.84
CA GLY A 297 -39.07 -15.80 -16.04
C GLY A 297 -37.70 -16.21 -16.62
N GLU A 298 -37.56 -16.28 -17.95
CA GLU A 298 -36.29 -16.55 -18.63
C GLU A 298 -35.31 -15.38 -18.46
N GLU A 299 -35.78 -14.14 -18.60
CA GLU A 299 -34.95 -12.94 -18.38
C GLU A 299 -34.40 -12.86 -16.95
N LEU A 300 -35.23 -13.18 -15.94
CA LEU A 300 -34.80 -13.26 -14.54
C LEU A 300 -33.73 -14.35 -14.33
N GLN A 301 -33.87 -15.48 -15.01
CA GLN A 301 -32.90 -16.58 -14.93
C GLN A 301 -31.55 -16.17 -15.53
N ASP A 302 -31.56 -15.49 -16.67
CA ASP A 302 -30.33 -15.03 -17.32
C ASP A 302 -29.62 -13.97 -16.49
N CYS A 303 -30.37 -13.08 -15.83
CA CYS A 303 -29.81 -12.14 -14.85
C CYS A 303 -29.19 -12.88 -13.66
N ALA A 304 -29.86 -13.90 -13.11
CA ALA A 304 -29.31 -14.70 -12.01
C ALA A 304 -28.00 -15.42 -12.38
N ARG A 305 -27.88 -15.94 -13.62
CA ARG A 305 -26.65 -16.55 -14.13
C ARG A 305 -25.50 -15.55 -14.31
N ALA A 306 -25.81 -14.32 -14.71
CA ALA A 306 -24.82 -13.26 -14.80
C ALA A 306 -24.26 -12.92 -13.41
N LEU A 307 -25.12 -12.83 -12.39
CA LEU A 307 -24.68 -12.60 -10.99
C LEU A 307 -23.79 -13.73 -10.44
N ASP A 308 -24.03 -14.99 -10.82
CA ASP A 308 -23.13 -16.10 -10.48
C ASP A 308 -21.72 -15.88 -11.05
N THR A 309 -21.64 -15.50 -12.33
CA THR A 309 -20.37 -15.24 -13.02
C THR A 309 -19.62 -14.05 -12.38
N ALA A 310 -20.37 -13.00 -12.01
CA ALA A 310 -19.85 -11.85 -11.30
C ALA A 310 -19.26 -12.22 -9.92
N ALA A 311 -19.93 -13.08 -9.16
CA ALA A 311 -19.50 -13.50 -7.84
C ALA A 311 -18.21 -14.33 -7.84
N GLU A 312 -17.95 -15.11 -8.89
CA GLU A 312 -16.72 -15.91 -9.05
C GLU A 312 -15.47 -15.02 -9.16
N ARG A 313 -15.60 -13.82 -9.74
CA ARG A 313 -14.47 -12.88 -9.97
C ARG A 313 -14.04 -12.12 -8.71
N LEU A 314 -14.89 -12.06 -7.68
CA LEU A 314 -14.61 -11.32 -6.44
C LEU A 314 -13.32 -11.76 -5.74
N GLN A 315 -12.99 -13.06 -5.79
CA GLN A 315 -11.77 -13.58 -5.19
C GLN A 315 -10.52 -13.03 -5.89
N GLU A 316 -10.55 -12.96 -7.22
CA GLU A 316 -9.43 -12.47 -8.01
C GLU A 316 -9.21 -10.96 -7.81
N ILE A 317 -10.31 -10.19 -7.79
CA ILE A 317 -10.31 -8.76 -7.46
C ILE A 317 -9.72 -8.53 -6.07
N ARG A 318 -10.18 -9.30 -5.08
CA ARG A 318 -9.69 -9.23 -3.69
C ARG A 318 -8.19 -9.45 -3.61
N LEU A 319 -7.68 -10.50 -4.28
CA LEU A 319 -6.26 -10.82 -4.24
C LEU A 319 -5.40 -9.74 -4.89
N ALA A 320 -5.83 -9.21 -6.05
CA ALA A 320 -5.12 -8.12 -6.72
C ALA A 320 -5.03 -6.86 -5.85
N ILE A 321 -6.14 -6.44 -5.24
CA ILE A 321 -6.16 -5.30 -4.32
C ILE A 321 -5.29 -5.59 -3.09
N ARG A 322 -5.39 -6.77 -2.48
CA ARG A 322 -4.59 -7.14 -1.29
C ARG A 322 -3.09 -7.07 -1.57
N GLU A 323 -2.64 -7.69 -2.66
CA GLU A 323 -1.22 -7.72 -3.06
C GLU A 323 -0.70 -6.32 -3.39
N GLY A 324 -1.57 -5.44 -3.91
CA GLY A 324 -1.20 -4.09 -4.25
C GLY A 324 -1.14 -3.12 -3.06
N ARG A 325 -1.72 -3.44 -1.90
CA ARG A 325 -1.79 -2.50 -0.77
C ARG A 325 -0.45 -2.34 -0.04
N LEU A 326 -0.27 -1.17 0.58
CA LEU A 326 0.90 -0.83 1.40
C LEU A 326 0.98 -1.71 2.66
N THR A 327 -0.16 -2.01 3.28
CA THR A 327 -0.27 -2.86 4.45
C THR A 327 -1.16 -4.05 4.10
N PRO A 328 -0.59 -5.10 3.46
CA PRO A 328 -1.34 -6.32 3.20
C PRO A 328 -1.74 -6.92 4.55
N GLU A 329 -3.03 -6.82 4.89
CA GLU A 329 -3.54 -7.15 6.23
C GLU A 329 -3.10 -8.53 6.73
N ASP A 330 -2.76 -8.60 8.02
CA ASP A 330 -2.87 -9.81 8.82
C ASP A 330 -4.34 -10.22 8.88
N GLU A 331 -4.61 -11.50 8.70
CA GLU A 331 -5.91 -12.14 8.43
C GLU A 331 -6.94 -12.08 9.58
N ARG A 332 -7.07 -10.96 10.30
CA ARG A 332 -8.07 -10.77 11.35
C ARG A 332 -9.34 -10.10 10.83
N ILE A 333 -10.44 -10.61 11.39
CA ILE A 333 -11.85 -10.32 11.10
C ILE A 333 -12.09 -8.82 10.88
N GLY A 334 -12.56 -8.47 9.67
CA GLY A 334 -12.74 -7.08 9.22
C GLY A 334 -11.90 -6.72 7.98
N SER A 335 -11.04 -7.64 7.55
CA SER A 335 -10.12 -7.55 6.41
C SER A 335 -10.78 -7.76 5.05
N MET A 336 -10.01 -7.68 3.96
CA MET A 336 -10.38 -8.03 2.57
C MET A 336 -11.20 -9.34 2.41
N ASN A 337 -11.09 -10.30 3.34
CA ASN A 337 -11.97 -11.49 3.36
C ASN A 337 -13.43 -11.14 3.69
N GLY A 338 -13.65 -10.11 4.52
CA GLY A 338 -14.94 -9.49 4.76
C GLY A 338 -15.54 -8.89 3.49
N PHE A 339 -14.74 -8.23 2.65
CA PHE A 339 -15.21 -7.73 1.34
C PHE A 339 -15.74 -8.88 0.48
N GLU A 340 -14.91 -9.90 0.22
CA GLU A 340 -15.32 -11.05 -0.61
C GLU A 340 -16.53 -11.77 -0.01
N ARG A 341 -16.53 -12.03 1.30
CA ARG A 341 -17.64 -12.73 1.96
C ARG A 341 -18.93 -11.92 1.88
N THR A 342 -18.90 -10.63 2.24
CA THR A 342 -20.10 -9.78 2.26
C THR A 342 -20.68 -9.61 0.86
N TRP A 343 -19.85 -9.39 -0.15
CA TRP A 343 -20.33 -9.28 -1.53
C TRP A 343 -20.81 -10.61 -2.10
N LYS A 344 -20.16 -11.74 -1.78
CA LYS A 344 -20.66 -13.07 -2.17
C LYS A 344 -22.00 -13.38 -1.52
N GLU A 345 -22.16 -13.10 -0.23
CA GLU A 345 -23.42 -13.28 0.51
C GLU A 345 -24.54 -12.42 -0.10
N HIS A 346 -24.26 -11.14 -0.36
CA HIS A 346 -25.24 -10.21 -0.95
C HIS A 346 -25.66 -10.62 -2.37
N LEU A 347 -24.71 -10.92 -3.26
CA LEU A 347 -25.04 -11.38 -4.62
C LEU A 347 -25.79 -12.72 -4.59
N GLN A 348 -25.49 -13.58 -3.62
CA GLN A 348 -26.24 -14.82 -3.40
C GLN A 348 -27.69 -14.55 -2.98
N GLU A 349 -27.95 -13.60 -2.07
CA GLU A 349 -29.30 -13.21 -1.66
C GLU A 349 -30.12 -12.70 -2.86
N VAL A 350 -29.56 -11.77 -3.66
CA VAL A 350 -30.23 -11.26 -4.88
C VAL A 350 -30.54 -12.39 -5.86
N ARG A 351 -29.60 -13.31 -6.06
CA ARG A 351 -29.78 -14.48 -6.93
C ARG A 351 -30.88 -15.41 -6.41
N GLU A 352 -30.96 -15.65 -5.11
CA GLU A 352 -32.00 -16.47 -4.49
C GLU A 352 -33.38 -15.85 -4.70
N ASP A 353 -33.50 -14.53 -4.55
CA ASP A 353 -34.75 -13.81 -4.83
C ASP A 353 -35.18 -13.91 -6.30
N LEU A 354 -34.24 -13.76 -7.25
CA LEU A 354 -34.51 -13.95 -8.68
C LEU A 354 -34.97 -15.38 -8.98
N ASN A 355 -34.32 -16.38 -8.39
CA ASN A 355 -34.69 -17.79 -8.55
C ASN A 355 -36.06 -18.11 -7.94
N HIS A 356 -36.39 -17.52 -6.80
CA HIS A 356 -37.73 -17.65 -6.19
C HIS A 356 -38.80 -17.03 -7.07
N ALA A 357 -38.57 -15.81 -7.59
CA ALA A 357 -39.49 -15.14 -8.51
C ALA A 357 -39.72 -15.95 -9.80
N ARG A 358 -38.64 -16.53 -10.36
CA ARG A 358 -38.73 -17.45 -11.50
C ARG A 358 -39.52 -18.73 -11.18
N LYS A 359 -39.25 -19.37 -10.05
CA LYS A 359 -39.93 -20.62 -9.70
C LYS A 359 -41.43 -20.39 -9.49
N ALA A 360 -41.79 -19.34 -8.75
CA ALA A 360 -43.18 -18.95 -8.54
C ALA A 360 -43.89 -18.63 -9.86
N SER A 361 -43.23 -17.93 -10.77
CA SER A 361 -43.81 -17.61 -12.08
C SER A 361 -43.99 -18.83 -12.98
N ALA A 362 -43.04 -19.77 -12.98
CA ALA A 362 -43.19 -21.04 -13.69
C ALA A 362 -44.35 -21.89 -13.16
N ASP A 363 -44.54 -21.94 -11.85
CA ASP A 363 -45.67 -22.63 -11.22
C ASP A 363 -47.01 -21.98 -11.61
N ILE A 364 -47.10 -20.64 -11.57
CA ILE A 364 -48.30 -19.89 -11.99
C ILE A 364 -48.58 -20.10 -13.48
N ALA A 365 -47.57 -20.03 -14.35
CA ALA A 365 -47.75 -20.24 -15.79
C ALA A 365 -48.26 -21.66 -16.09
N ARG A 366 -47.79 -22.67 -15.36
CA ARG A 366 -48.28 -24.05 -15.48
C ARG A 366 -49.74 -24.16 -15.05
N GLU A 367 -50.10 -23.60 -13.90
CA GLU A 367 -51.49 -23.62 -13.39
C GLU A 367 -52.45 -22.92 -14.36
N LEU A 368 -52.05 -21.78 -14.93
CA LEU A 368 -52.85 -21.08 -15.94
C LEU A 368 -53.05 -21.91 -17.20
N ARG A 369 -52.00 -22.59 -17.71
CA ARG A 369 -52.14 -23.52 -18.85
C ARG A 369 -53.11 -24.67 -18.54
N GLU A 370 -53.02 -25.25 -17.35
CA GLU A 370 -53.95 -26.32 -16.94
C GLU A 370 -55.39 -25.83 -16.84
N LEU A 371 -55.62 -24.63 -16.30
CA LEU A 371 -56.94 -24.01 -16.22
C LEU A 371 -57.50 -23.72 -17.62
N ASP A 372 -56.69 -23.17 -18.53
CA ASP A 372 -57.06 -22.93 -19.92
C ASP A 372 -57.47 -24.23 -20.63
N GLU A 373 -56.69 -25.31 -20.43
CA GLU A 373 -57.03 -26.62 -20.99
C GLU A 373 -58.33 -27.19 -20.41
N ARG A 374 -58.54 -27.11 -19.09
CA ARG A 374 -59.76 -27.59 -18.44
C ARG A 374 -60.98 -26.80 -18.92
N GLY A 375 -60.90 -25.47 -18.95
CA GLY A 375 -61.95 -24.60 -19.48
C GLY A 375 -62.26 -24.90 -20.95
N ALA A 376 -61.24 -25.04 -21.79
CA ALA A 376 -61.42 -25.40 -23.20
C ALA A 376 -62.06 -26.79 -23.40
N ARG A 377 -61.81 -27.75 -22.49
CA ARG A 377 -62.48 -29.06 -22.52
C ARG A 377 -63.94 -28.96 -22.09
N GLU A 378 -64.25 -28.16 -21.07
CA GLU A 378 -65.62 -27.94 -20.60
C GLU A 378 -66.48 -27.23 -21.65
N VAL A 379 -65.96 -26.19 -22.29
CA VAL A 379 -66.64 -25.49 -23.39
C VAL A 379 -66.88 -26.43 -24.58
N ARG A 380 -65.88 -27.24 -24.96
CA ARG A 380 -66.06 -28.26 -26.01
C ARG A 380 -67.11 -29.31 -25.63
N ARG A 381 -67.23 -29.65 -24.34
CA ARG A 381 -68.25 -30.58 -23.83
C ARG A 381 -69.64 -29.94 -23.84
N SER A 382 -69.78 -28.67 -23.46
CA SER A 382 -71.08 -27.98 -23.47
C SER A 382 -71.62 -27.81 -24.88
N PHE A 383 -70.79 -27.46 -25.86
CA PHE A 383 -71.18 -27.38 -27.28
C PHE A 383 -71.48 -28.74 -27.93
N ARG A 384 -71.04 -29.86 -27.34
CA ARG A 384 -71.33 -31.21 -27.84
C ARG A 384 -72.61 -31.80 -27.20
N ASN A 385 -73.01 -31.28 -26.04
CA ASN A 385 -74.12 -31.80 -25.24
C ASN A 385 -75.36 -30.87 -25.22
N GLY A 386 -75.26 -29.66 -25.75
CA GLY A 386 -76.39 -28.78 -26.06
C GLY A 386 -76.66 -28.78 -27.56
#